data_AF-A0A4P7SMW5-F1
#
_entry.id   AF-A0A4P7SMW5-F1
#
_cell.length_a   1.000
_cell.length_b   1.000
_cell.length_c   1.000
_cell.angle_alpha   90.00
_cell.angle_beta   90.00
_cell.angle_gamma   90.00
#
_symmetry.space_group_name_H-M   'P 1'
#
loop_
_entity.id
_entity.type
_entity.pdbx_description
1 polymer ?
#
loop_
_entity_poly.entity_id
_entity_poly.type
_entity_poly.pdbx_seq_one_letter_code
_entity_poly.pdbx_strand_id
1 'polypeptide(L)'
;MADLPVLAVRDPALAGKHLLALPEGVEPDEVEVLAASRFRNVRWEDGPAEPPRTGVLPAVTAALGIRTVAARATPARSLRLARLSSLAGPYAVRGEDAVALGLPGTTRTVWVLTAPRERGERPWPGGDRDGLKRAFPDGLPVREEERVLQWLVAAARRLGGAVRTQTGAVLTPDPDASTDLTVLTDRWVEPGEVLALVQRVQPRAYASVATPGGWAGPASRTGRGSQGAVGGSPERGGSGLRAALERHGVDDEAERHRLMAEADAYDELMLAAPPAAEAFGVLVDLGVDGMLAVEVSATEQLPPLLAGLPWVADGVVAYRVRWEPREIEQIERERPTLEHRVARSRSAPLVAAVARVLHAELGGEIADEADFLVDPADL
;
A
#
# COMPACT_ATOMS: atom_id res chain seq x y z
N MET A 1 -8.24 13.72 -26.97
CA MET A 1 -8.15 14.34 -25.64
C MET A 1 -9.25 15.35 -25.50
N ALA A 2 -10.19 15.13 -24.59
CA ALA A 2 -11.17 16.14 -24.21
C ALA A 2 -10.45 17.44 -23.76
N ASP A 3 -11.10 18.58 -23.94
CA ASP A 3 -10.58 19.89 -23.53
C ASP A 3 -10.60 19.98 -21.99
N LEU A 4 -9.57 19.43 -21.35
CA LEU A 4 -9.45 19.38 -19.90
C LEU A 4 -9.22 20.80 -19.34
N PRO A 5 -9.82 21.14 -18.18
CA PRO A 5 -9.58 22.41 -17.54
C PRO A 5 -8.11 22.56 -17.15
N VAL A 6 -7.52 23.73 -17.39
CA VAL A 6 -6.13 24.02 -17.05
C VAL A 6 -6.00 24.30 -15.55
N LEU A 7 -5.00 23.71 -14.91
CA LEU A 7 -4.71 23.96 -13.50
C LEU A 7 -4.25 25.42 -13.28
N ALA A 8 -4.89 26.13 -12.34
CA ALA A 8 -4.46 27.46 -11.94
C ALA A 8 -3.25 27.41 -10.99
N VAL A 9 -2.05 27.17 -11.53
CA VAL A 9 -0.81 26.94 -10.76
C VAL A 9 -0.43 28.09 -9.82
N ARG A 10 -0.84 29.32 -10.17
CA ARG A 10 -0.60 30.52 -9.36
C ARG A 10 -1.65 30.75 -8.26
N ASP A 11 -2.65 29.89 -8.14
CA ASP A 11 -3.65 29.99 -7.08
C ASP A 11 -3.00 29.69 -5.72
N PRO A 12 -2.95 30.65 -4.78
CA PRO A 12 -2.40 30.42 -3.45
C PRO A 12 -3.13 29.32 -2.67
N ALA A 13 -4.40 29.01 -2.99
CA ALA A 13 -5.13 27.92 -2.37
C ALA A 13 -4.53 26.54 -2.69
N LEU A 14 -3.81 26.40 -3.82
CA LEU A 14 -3.19 25.16 -4.23
C LEU A 14 -2.00 24.76 -3.33
N ALA A 15 -1.32 25.75 -2.72
CA ALA A 15 -0.16 25.50 -1.86
C ALA A 15 -0.51 24.67 -0.62
N GLY A 16 -1.76 24.74 -0.15
CA GLY A 16 -2.26 23.97 1.00
C GLY A 16 -2.95 22.66 0.62
N LYS A 17 -2.78 22.15 -0.61
CA LYS A 17 -3.45 20.95 -1.10
C LYS A 17 -2.45 19.84 -1.41
N HIS A 18 -2.91 18.60 -1.28
CA HIS A 18 -2.18 17.45 -1.82
C HIS A 18 -2.61 17.23 -3.28
N LEU A 19 -1.67 16.90 -4.14
CA LEU A 19 -1.89 16.71 -5.57
C LEU A 19 -1.47 15.31 -5.98
N LEU A 20 -2.31 14.63 -6.78
CA LEU A 20 -1.93 13.44 -7.53
C LEU A 20 -1.51 13.88 -8.93
N ALA A 21 -0.28 13.61 -9.31
CA ALA A 21 0.28 13.93 -10.61
C ALA A 21 0.45 12.66 -11.42
N LEU A 22 -0.14 12.62 -12.62
CA LEU A 22 -0.17 11.42 -13.46
C LEU A 22 0.41 11.70 -14.85
N PRO A 23 1.04 10.69 -15.48
CA PRO A 23 1.57 10.80 -16.83
C PRO A 23 0.44 10.88 -17.88
N GLU A 24 0.84 10.99 -19.15
CA GLU A 24 -0.08 10.87 -20.28
C GLU A 24 -0.64 9.45 -20.40
N GLY A 25 -1.87 9.31 -20.89
CA GLY A 25 -2.49 8.01 -21.14
C GLY A 25 -3.29 7.43 -19.97
N VAL A 26 -3.26 8.08 -18.80
CA VAL A 26 -4.11 7.68 -17.67
C VAL A 26 -5.49 8.32 -17.79
N GLU A 27 -6.51 7.48 -17.92
CA GLU A 27 -7.89 7.90 -18.05
C GLU A 27 -8.55 8.14 -16.66
N PRO A 28 -9.56 9.03 -16.56
CA PRO A 28 -10.25 9.30 -15.30
C PRO A 28 -10.86 8.07 -14.65
N ASP A 29 -11.34 7.14 -15.47
CA ASP A 29 -12.00 5.91 -15.03
C ASP A 29 -11.01 4.98 -14.30
N GLU A 30 -9.73 4.99 -14.67
CA GLU A 30 -8.70 4.21 -13.95
C GLU A 30 -8.53 4.73 -12.52
N VAL A 31 -8.54 6.06 -12.33
CA VAL A 31 -8.46 6.67 -10.99
C VAL A 31 -9.72 6.35 -10.17
N GLU A 32 -10.89 6.34 -10.80
CA GLU A 32 -12.15 5.94 -10.17
C GLU A 32 -12.12 4.47 -9.71
N VAL A 33 -11.65 3.56 -10.55
CA VAL A 33 -11.52 2.13 -10.22
C VAL A 33 -10.57 1.95 -9.02
N LEU A 34 -9.39 2.58 -9.04
CA LEU A 34 -8.46 2.51 -7.90
C LEU A 34 -9.06 3.12 -6.62
N ALA A 35 -9.87 4.16 -6.74
CA ALA A 35 -10.59 4.72 -5.59
C ALA A 35 -11.64 3.72 -5.07
N ALA A 36 -12.42 3.10 -5.95
CA ALA A 36 -13.45 2.14 -5.58
C ALA A 36 -12.87 0.88 -4.90
N SER A 37 -11.63 0.51 -5.22
CA SER A 37 -10.90 -0.56 -4.53
C SER A 37 -10.57 -0.25 -3.07
N ARG A 38 -10.65 1.01 -2.61
CA ARG A 38 -10.25 1.41 -1.26
C ARG A 38 -11.34 2.10 -0.46
N PHE A 39 -12.23 2.83 -1.12
CA PHE A 39 -13.28 3.61 -0.50
C PHE A 39 -14.67 3.06 -0.84
N ARG A 40 -15.61 3.22 0.11
CA ARG A 40 -17.02 2.88 -0.10
C ARG A 40 -17.75 4.10 -0.65
N ASN A 41 -18.69 3.88 -1.57
CA ASN A 41 -19.53 4.92 -2.20
C ASN A 41 -18.76 5.95 -3.04
N VAL A 42 -17.73 5.50 -3.76
CA VAL A 42 -17.05 6.33 -4.76
C VAL A 42 -18.04 6.71 -5.85
N ARG A 43 -18.09 8.00 -6.20
CA ARG A 43 -18.96 8.52 -7.26
C ARG A 43 -18.49 9.88 -7.73
N TRP A 44 -18.81 10.20 -8.97
CA TRP A 44 -18.65 11.53 -9.50
C TRP A 44 -19.71 12.50 -8.99
N GLU A 45 -19.25 13.66 -8.54
CA GLU A 45 -20.05 14.83 -8.17
C GLU A 45 -19.66 15.97 -9.13
N ASP A 46 -20.65 16.74 -9.59
CA ASP A 46 -20.37 17.94 -10.36
C ASP A 46 -19.69 18.96 -9.43
N GLY A 47 -18.57 19.53 -9.87
CA GLY A 47 -17.88 20.56 -9.10
C GLY A 47 -18.81 21.76 -8.83
N PRO A 48 -18.55 22.56 -7.78
CA PRO A 48 -19.30 23.80 -7.60
C PRO A 48 -19.17 24.62 -8.88
N ALA A 49 -20.30 24.89 -9.54
CA ALA A 49 -20.32 25.76 -10.70
C ALA A 49 -19.68 27.10 -10.29
N GLU A 50 -18.58 27.50 -10.93
CA GLU A 50 -18.12 28.88 -10.82
C GLU A 50 -19.35 29.76 -11.11
N PRO A 51 -19.77 30.65 -10.18
CA PRO A 51 -20.84 31.56 -10.50
C PRO A 51 -20.44 32.27 -11.80
N PRO A 52 -21.36 32.43 -12.77
CA PRO A 52 -21.02 33.11 -14.00
C PRO A 52 -20.35 34.41 -13.63
N ARG A 53 -19.11 34.64 -14.11
CA ARG A 53 -18.45 35.93 -13.95
C ARG A 53 -19.34 36.94 -14.65
N THR A 54 -20.28 37.53 -13.93
CA THR A 54 -21.10 38.67 -14.34
C THR A 54 -20.22 39.91 -14.29
N GLY A 55 -19.14 39.88 -15.06
CA GLY A 55 -18.36 41.04 -15.44
C GLY A 55 -18.70 41.33 -16.88
N VAL A 56 -19.75 42.14 -17.09
CA VAL A 56 -19.92 42.85 -18.35
C VAL A 56 -18.72 43.79 -18.46
N LEU A 57 -17.65 43.35 -19.10
CA LEU A 57 -16.63 44.27 -19.59
C LEU A 57 -17.33 45.15 -20.64
N PRO A 58 -17.37 46.48 -20.49
CA PRO A 58 -17.95 47.33 -21.51
C PRO A 58 -17.15 47.11 -22.80
N ALA A 59 -17.88 46.83 -23.88
CA ALA A 59 -17.31 46.62 -25.19
C ALA A 59 -16.59 47.90 -25.65
N VAL A 60 -15.25 47.89 -25.60
CA VAL A 60 -14.45 48.87 -26.34
C VAL A 60 -14.27 48.31 -27.74
N THR A 61 -14.89 48.97 -28.72
CA THR A 61 -14.81 48.63 -30.13
C THR A 61 -13.38 48.79 -30.63
N ALA A 62 -12.69 47.68 -30.86
CA ALA A 62 -11.51 47.63 -31.72
C ALA A 62 -11.94 47.07 -33.07
N ALA A 63 -11.78 47.87 -34.12
CA ALA A 63 -11.94 47.47 -35.50
C ALA A 63 -10.91 46.38 -35.86
N LEU A 64 -11.32 45.43 -36.71
CA LEU A 64 -10.60 44.22 -37.16
C LEU A 64 -10.77 43.02 -36.21
N GLY A 65 -11.96 42.43 -36.30
CA GLY A 65 -12.36 41.26 -35.52
C GLY A 65 -11.89 39.94 -36.11
N ILE A 66 -11.25 39.13 -35.25
CA ILE A 66 -11.66 37.77 -34.90
C ILE A 66 -11.32 37.61 -33.42
N ARG A 67 -12.32 37.60 -32.51
CA ARG A 67 -12.11 37.08 -31.15
C ARG A 67 -12.60 35.64 -31.16
N THR A 68 -11.68 34.70 -31.08
CA THR A 68 -11.99 33.33 -30.66
C THR A 68 -12.58 33.42 -29.26
N VAL A 69 -13.89 33.20 -29.13
CA VAL A 69 -14.51 32.91 -27.84
C VAL A 69 -13.82 31.63 -27.37
N ALA A 70 -12.95 31.73 -26.36
CA ALA A 70 -12.31 30.58 -25.77
C ALA A 70 -13.41 29.56 -25.45
N ALA A 71 -13.26 28.34 -25.95
CA ALA A 71 -14.18 27.26 -25.66
C ALA A 71 -14.41 27.23 -24.15
N ARG A 72 -15.68 27.12 -23.75
CA ARG A 72 -16.07 27.08 -22.35
C ARG A 72 -15.50 25.78 -21.79
N ALA A 73 -14.31 25.85 -21.19
CA ALA A 73 -13.64 24.70 -20.62
C ALA A 73 -14.63 23.97 -19.71
N THR A 74 -14.80 22.67 -19.93
CA THR A 74 -15.70 21.86 -19.11
C THR A 74 -15.21 21.95 -17.66
N PRO A 75 -16.08 22.31 -16.70
CA PRO A 75 -15.65 22.41 -15.31
C PRO A 75 -15.13 21.05 -14.84
N ALA A 76 -14.04 21.06 -14.08
CA ALA A 76 -13.49 19.84 -13.50
C ALA A 76 -14.55 19.16 -12.63
N ARG A 77 -14.75 17.85 -12.83
CA ARG A 77 -15.63 17.05 -11.99
C ARG A 77 -14.88 16.69 -10.69
N SER A 78 -15.63 16.33 -9.67
CA SER A 78 -15.10 15.97 -8.35
C SER A 78 -15.44 14.51 -8.06
N LEU A 79 -14.43 13.66 -7.94
CA LEU A 79 -14.60 12.29 -7.49
C LEU A 79 -14.72 12.27 -5.97
N ARG A 80 -15.89 11.90 -5.46
CA ARG A 80 -16.11 11.71 -4.02
C ARG A 80 -15.43 10.41 -3.59
N LEU A 81 -14.50 10.50 -2.63
CA LEU A 81 -13.82 9.33 -2.07
C LEU A 81 -14.53 8.85 -0.81
N ALA A 82 -14.69 9.74 0.18
CA ALA A 82 -15.39 9.44 1.42
C ALA A 82 -16.14 10.69 1.93
N ARG A 83 -16.77 10.59 3.11
CA ARG A 83 -17.61 11.67 3.65
C ARG A 83 -16.91 13.03 3.70
N LEU A 84 -15.61 13.08 3.96
CA LEU A 84 -14.85 14.33 4.13
C LEU A 84 -13.76 14.51 3.05
N SER A 85 -13.68 13.63 2.07
CA SER A 85 -12.59 13.60 1.10
C SER A 85 -13.08 13.52 -0.35
N SER A 86 -12.49 14.32 -1.22
CA SER A 86 -12.77 14.33 -2.66
C SER A 86 -11.55 14.72 -3.49
N LEU A 87 -11.48 14.21 -4.72
CA LEU A 87 -10.50 14.59 -5.72
C LEU A 87 -11.15 15.39 -6.84
N ALA A 88 -10.73 16.63 -7.03
CA ALA A 88 -11.13 17.42 -8.20
C ALA A 88 -10.15 17.17 -9.35
N GLY A 89 -10.67 16.92 -10.55
CA GLY A 89 -9.84 16.70 -11.74
C GLY A 89 -10.51 15.84 -12.81
N PRO A 90 -9.72 15.40 -13.82
CA PRO A 90 -8.33 15.77 -14.03
C PRO A 90 -8.17 17.21 -14.56
N TYR A 91 -7.11 17.89 -14.12
CA TYR A 91 -6.68 19.17 -14.68
C TYR A 91 -5.48 18.96 -15.62
N ALA A 92 -5.50 19.60 -16.79
CA ALA A 92 -4.35 19.62 -17.69
C ALA A 92 -3.24 20.51 -17.13
N VAL A 93 -1.99 20.02 -17.22
CA VAL A 93 -0.79 20.73 -16.76
C VAL A 93 0.26 20.72 -17.87
N ARG A 94 0.88 21.88 -18.11
CA ARG A 94 2.01 22.01 -19.04
C ARG A 94 3.32 21.63 -18.36
N GLY A 95 4.34 21.25 -19.14
CA GLY A 95 5.64 20.88 -18.58
C GLY A 95 6.28 21.98 -17.70
N GLU A 96 6.13 23.25 -18.10
CA GLU A 96 6.60 24.40 -17.31
C GLU A 96 5.90 24.51 -15.94
N ASP A 97 4.59 24.26 -15.92
CA ASP A 97 3.76 24.30 -14.71
C ASP A 97 4.06 23.11 -13.79
N ALA A 98 4.30 21.92 -14.36
CA ALA A 98 4.70 20.74 -13.61
C ALA A 98 6.05 20.98 -12.90
N VAL A 99 7.03 21.54 -13.61
CA VAL A 99 8.35 21.90 -13.04
C VAL A 99 8.20 22.97 -11.95
N ALA A 100 7.35 23.98 -12.16
CA ALA A 100 7.08 25.01 -11.15
C ALA A 100 6.48 24.42 -9.86
N LEU A 101 5.70 23.34 -9.96
CA LEU A 101 5.16 22.59 -8.81
C LEU A 101 6.13 21.55 -8.23
N GLY A 102 7.31 21.36 -8.83
CA GLY A 102 8.30 20.35 -8.43
C GLY A 102 7.91 18.92 -8.84
N LEU A 103 6.91 18.76 -9.71
CA LEU A 103 6.42 17.47 -10.18
C LEU A 103 7.33 16.89 -11.28
N PRO A 104 7.27 15.57 -11.54
CA PRO A 104 7.98 14.96 -12.67
C PRO A 104 7.62 15.63 -14.00
N GLY A 105 8.60 15.76 -14.91
CA GLY A 105 8.38 16.37 -16.24
C GLY A 105 7.45 15.56 -17.15
N THR A 106 7.18 14.31 -16.80
CA THR A 106 6.23 13.43 -17.49
C THR A 106 4.78 13.71 -17.12
N THR A 107 4.52 14.49 -16.06
CA THR A 107 3.16 14.81 -15.60
C THR A 107 2.38 15.58 -16.66
N ARG A 108 1.18 15.08 -17.00
CA ARG A 108 0.24 15.74 -17.92
C ARG A 108 -1.09 16.07 -17.28
N THR A 109 -1.52 15.28 -16.30
CA THR A 109 -2.75 15.53 -15.55
C THR A 109 -2.47 15.63 -14.06
N VAL A 110 -3.24 16.46 -13.38
CA VAL A 110 -3.19 16.61 -11.93
C VAL A 110 -4.59 16.53 -11.35
N TRP A 111 -4.71 15.90 -10.18
CA TRP A 111 -5.90 15.90 -9.36
C TRP A 111 -5.61 16.59 -8.03
N VAL A 112 -6.58 17.38 -7.56
CA VAL A 112 -6.45 18.17 -6.33
C VAL A 112 -7.27 17.50 -5.23
N LEU A 113 -6.59 17.05 -4.18
CA LEU A 113 -7.25 16.45 -3.02
C LEU A 113 -7.79 17.51 -2.07
N THR A 114 -9.06 17.39 -1.70
CA THR A 114 -9.63 18.04 -0.53
C THR A 114 -9.90 16.99 0.53
N ALA A 115 -9.24 17.11 1.69
CA ALA A 115 -9.43 16.28 2.87
C ALA A 115 -9.19 17.14 4.13
N PRO A 116 -9.68 16.73 5.32
CA PRO A 116 -9.34 17.38 6.57
C PRO A 116 -7.83 17.35 6.80
N ARG A 117 -7.29 18.40 7.43
CA ARG A 117 -5.91 18.42 7.89
C ARG A 117 -5.85 17.88 9.32
N GLU A 118 -5.31 16.68 9.50
CA GLU A 118 -5.17 16.01 10.79
C GLU A 118 -3.71 15.58 10.99
N ARG A 119 -3.11 15.95 12.12
CA ARG A 119 -1.70 15.66 12.43
C ARG A 119 -1.59 14.91 13.74
N GLY A 120 -0.87 13.80 13.69
CA GLY A 120 -0.50 12.99 14.85
C GLY A 120 0.89 13.33 15.36
N GLU A 121 1.52 12.32 15.97
CA GLU A 121 2.86 12.41 16.52
C GLU A 121 3.94 12.46 15.43
N ARG A 122 5.14 12.87 15.85
CA ARG A 122 6.33 12.82 14.99
C ARG A 122 6.66 11.37 14.62
N PRO A 123 7.16 11.14 13.39
CA PRO A 123 7.51 9.79 12.97
C PRO A 123 8.63 9.21 13.84
N TRP A 124 8.46 7.96 14.25
CA TRP A 124 9.54 7.19 14.87
C TRP A 124 10.66 6.88 13.87
N PRO A 125 11.93 6.85 14.32
CA PRO A 125 13.06 6.40 13.48
C PRO A 125 12.78 5.02 12.89
N GLY A 126 13.19 4.80 11.63
CA GLY A 126 12.98 3.56 10.92
C GLY A 126 12.77 3.80 9.43
N GLY A 127 12.31 2.78 8.72
CA GLY A 127 12.07 2.87 7.28
C GLY A 127 10.96 3.86 6.90
N ASP A 128 11.02 4.32 5.66
CA ASP A 128 10.12 5.30 5.03
C ASP A 128 9.99 4.98 3.54
N ARG A 129 9.43 3.80 3.23
CA ARG A 129 9.33 3.27 1.85
C ARG A 129 8.83 4.29 0.84
N ASP A 130 7.83 5.07 1.24
CA ASP A 130 7.12 6.00 0.37
C ASP A 130 7.47 7.48 0.61
N GLY A 131 8.40 7.78 1.52
CA GLY A 131 8.83 9.15 1.82
C GLY A 131 7.84 9.97 2.67
N LEU A 132 6.83 9.33 3.28
CA LEU A 132 5.83 10.02 4.11
C LEU A 132 6.45 10.63 5.37
N LYS A 133 7.38 9.93 6.03
CA LYS A 133 8.09 10.48 7.21
C LYS A 133 8.93 11.69 6.82
N ARG A 134 9.61 11.62 5.67
CA ARG A 134 10.36 12.74 5.08
C ARG A 134 9.46 13.92 4.73
N ALA A 135 8.26 13.68 4.22
CA ALA A 135 7.31 14.75 3.87
C ALA A 135 6.65 15.42 5.08
N PHE A 136 6.57 14.72 6.22
CA PHE A 136 5.89 15.18 7.43
C PHE A 136 6.74 14.97 8.71
N PRO A 137 7.90 15.64 8.83
CA PRO A 137 8.83 15.44 9.95
C PRO A 137 8.27 15.91 11.31
N ASP A 138 7.35 16.88 11.29
CA ASP A 138 6.79 17.47 12.51
C ASP A 138 5.53 16.75 13.03
N GLY A 139 4.96 15.83 12.25
CA GLY A 139 3.76 15.08 12.63
C GLY A 139 3.14 14.38 11.44
N LEU A 140 2.97 13.06 11.53
CA LEU A 140 2.40 12.27 10.43
C LEU A 140 0.91 12.62 10.21
N PRO A 141 0.40 12.52 8.97
CA PRO A 141 -1.04 12.47 8.73
C PRO A 141 -1.66 11.34 9.53
N VAL A 142 -2.87 11.54 10.05
CA VAL A 142 -3.63 10.51 10.77
C VAL A 142 -5.07 10.47 10.25
N ARG A 143 -5.78 9.38 10.57
CA ARG A 143 -7.23 9.24 10.28
C ARG A 143 -7.54 9.37 8.79
N GLU A 144 -8.42 10.29 8.40
CA GLU A 144 -8.89 10.41 7.02
C GLU A 144 -7.78 10.95 6.11
N GLU A 145 -6.93 11.86 6.58
CA GLU A 145 -5.81 12.36 5.77
C GLU A 145 -4.78 11.28 5.48
N GLU A 146 -4.43 10.47 6.49
CA GLU A 146 -3.54 9.32 6.34
C GLU A 146 -4.09 8.33 5.33
N ARG A 147 -5.33 7.91 5.51
CA ARG A 147 -5.99 6.93 4.65
C ARG A 147 -6.00 7.37 3.19
N VAL A 148 -6.29 8.63 2.91
CA VAL A 148 -6.33 9.14 1.54
C VAL A 148 -4.93 9.39 0.97
N LEU A 149 -3.96 9.83 1.78
CA LEU A 149 -2.57 9.97 1.33
C LEU A 149 -1.90 8.62 1.02
N GLN A 150 -2.11 7.61 1.85
CA GLN A 150 -1.65 6.24 1.58
C GLN A 150 -2.24 5.73 0.26
N TRP A 151 -3.53 5.98 0.02
CA TRP A 151 -4.16 5.64 -1.26
C TRP A 151 -3.59 6.45 -2.43
N LEU A 152 -3.32 7.75 -2.28
CA LEU A 152 -2.69 8.55 -3.33
C LEU A 152 -1.31 8.03 -3.70
N VAL A 153 -0.52 7.60 -2.72
CA VAL A 153 0.79 6.99 -2.94
C VAL A 153 0.65 5.66 -3.68
N ALA A 154 -0.30 4.81 -3.27
CA ALA A 154 -0.56 3.54 -3.96
C ALA A 154 -1.04 3.77 -5.41
N ALA A 155 -1.96 4.70 -5.63
CA ALA A 155 -2.44 5.06 -6.96
C ALA A 155 -1.32 5.64 -7.84
N ALA A 156 -0.47 6.51 -7.28
CA ALA A 156 0.71 7.01 -7.97
C ALA A 156 1.68 5.88 -8.32
N ARG A 157 1.90 4.90 -7.42
CA ARG A 157 2.73 3.73 -7.70
C ARG A 157 2.20 2.92 -8.88
N ARG A 158 0.90 2.60 -8.84
CA ARG A 158 0.21 1.81 -9.88
C ARG A 158 0.21 2.49 -11.24
N LEU A 159 0.00 3.81 -11.28
CA LEU A 159 -0.16 4.58 -12.50
C LEU A 159 1.14 5.27 -12.98
N GLY A 160 2.28 4.99 -12.34
CA GLY A 160 3.57 5.62 -12.68
C GLY A 160 3.60 7.13 -12.46
N GLY A 161 2.83 7.62 -11.47
CA GLY A 161 2.68 9.01 -11.10
C GLY A 161 3.54 9.46 -9.91
N ALA A 162 3.19 10.62 -9.37
CA ALA A 162 3.79 11.18 -8.16
C ALA A 162 2.74 11.89 -7.30
N VAL A 163 3.03 12.07 -6.01
CA VAL A 163 2.19 12.81 -5.08
C VAL A 163 2.94 14.04 -4.59
N ARG A 164 2.37 15.22 -4.77
CA ARG A 164 2.84 16.43 -4.09
C ARG A 164 2.02 16.63 -2.83
N THR A 165 2.66 16.68 -1.67
CA THR A 165 1.96 16.93 -0.41
C THR A 165 1.71 18.42 -0.20
N GLN A 166 0.82 18.76 0.73
CA GLN A 166 0.59 20.14 1.19
C GLN A 166 1.81 20.77 1.88
N THR A 167 2.81 19.99 2.31
CA THR A 167 4.10 20.51 2.79
C THR A 167 5.02 20.90 1.64
N GLY A 168 4.63 20.60 0.41
CA GLY A 168 5.39 20.83 -0.80
C GLY A 168 6.45 19.76 -1.08
N ALA A 169 6.50 18.70 -0.29
CA ALA A 169 7.32 17.53 -0.60
C ALA A 169 6.70 16.76 -1.77
N VAL A 170 7.55 16.21 -2.64
CA VAL A 170 7.12 15.33 -3.71
C VAL A 170 7.55 13.90 -3.39
N LEU A 171 6.59 12.99 -3.50
CA LEU A 171 6.73 11.56 -3.32
C LEU A 171 6.64 10.92 -4.70
N THR A 172 7.66 10.18 -5.07
CA THR A 172 7.70 9.42 -6.33
C THR A 172 7.84 7.95 -5.95
N PRO A 173 6.72 7.28 -5.64
CA PRO A 173 6.77 5.87 -5.25
C PRO A 173 7.35 5.03 -6.40
N ASP A 174 8.19 4.05 -6.04
CA ASP A 174 8.79 3.12 -6.99
C ASP A 174 7.73 2.15 -7.53
N PRO A 175 7.41 2.16 -8.84
CA PRO A 175 6.33 1.33 -9.41
C PRO A 175 6.58 -0.16 -9.21
N ASP A 176 7.84 -0.58 -9.14
CA ASP A 176 8.24 -1.98 -8.98
C ASP A 176 8.24 -2.42 -7.50
N ALA A 177 7.91 -1.52 -6.55
CA ALA A 177 8.01 -1.82 -5.12
C ALA A 177 6.97 -2.82 -4.61
N SER A 178 5.80 -2.88 -5.25
CA SER A 178 4.74 -3.81 -4.88
C SER A 178 4.88 -5.10 -5.69
N THR A 179 5.39 -6.14 -5.04
CA THR A 179 5.58 -7.46 -5.65
C THR A 179 4.49 -8.45 -5.27
N ASP A 180 3.84 -8.23 -4.13
CA ASP A 180 2.95 -9.21 -3.53
C ASP A 180 1.60 -9.24 -4.25
N LEU A 181 1.07 -10.44 -4.41
CA LEU A 181 -0.21 -10.69 -5.05
C LEU A 181 -1.06 -11.59 -4.15
N THR A 182 -2.36 -11.33 -4.13
CA THR A 182 -3.34 -12.16 -3.41
C THR A 182 -4.37 -12.68 -4.38
N VAL A 183 -4.52 -14.01 -4.46
CA VAL A 183 -5.64 -14.62 -5.16
C VAL A 183 -6.79 -14.82 -4.16
N LEU A 184 -7.92 -14.19 -4.44
CA LEU A 184 -9.14 -14.22 -3.64
C LEU A 184 -10.15 -15.14 -4.30
N THR A 185 -10.60 -16.17 -3.61
CA THR A 185 -11.51 -17.20 -4.12
C THR A 185 -12.45 -17.70 -3.02
N ASP A 186 -13.59 -18.28 -3.39
CA ASP A 186 -14.47 -19.03 -2.48
C ASP A 186 -14.00 -20.48 -2.23
N ARG A 187 -12.89 -20.89 -2.86
CA ARG A 187 -12.38 -22.26 -2.81
C ARG A 187 -11.24 -22.43 -1.81
N TRP A 188 -11.49 -23.22 -0.77
CA TRP A 188 -10.44 -23.80 0.06
C TRP A 188 -9.85 -25.06 -0.60
N VAL A 189 -8.53 -25.16 -0.66
CA VAL A 189 -7.79 -26.29 -1.21
C VAL A 189 -6.75 -26.76 -0.19
N GLU A 190 -6.58 -28.08 -0.08
CA GLU A 190 -5.70 -28.69 0.92
C GLU A 190 -4.21 -28.37 0.67
N PRO A 191 -3.37 -28.34 1.73
CA PRO A 191 -1.96 -27.93 1.62
C PRO A 191 -1.15 -28.68 0.57
N GLY A 192 -1.39 -29.99 0.40
CA GLY A 192 -0.69 -30.82 -0.57
C GLY A 192 -0.99 -30.46 -2.02
N GLU A 193 -2.23 -30.03 -2.30
CA GLU A 193 -2.65 -29.60 -3.63
C GLU A 193 -2.07 -28.22 -3.97
N VAL A 194 -2.08 -27.28 -3.01
CA VAL A 194 -1.41 -25.98 -3.18
C VAL A 194 0.09 -26.17 -3.40
N LEU A 195 0.74 -27.05 -2.64
CA LEU A 195 2.15 -27.39 -2.84
C LEU A 195 2.39 -27.91 -4.26
N ALA A 196 1.56 -28.82 -4.76
CA ALA A 196 1.69 -29.34 -6.11
C ALA A 196 1.50 -28.26 -7.18
N LEU A 197 0.60 -27.29 -6.97
CA LEU A 197 0.41 -26.13 -7.85
C LEU A 197 1.67 -25.25 -7.88
N VAL A 198 2.20 -24.89 -6.71
CA VAL A 198 3.43 -24.06 -6.61
C VAL A 198 4.62 -24.79 -7.24
N GLN A 199 4.71 -26.12 -7.09
CA GLN A 199 5.76 -26.94 -7.69
C GLN A 199 5.76 -26.97 -9.22
N ARG A 200 4.64 -26.63 -9.88
CA ARG A 200 4.60 -26.41 -11.34
C ARG A 200 5.47 -25.24 -11.78
N VAL A 201 5.64 -24.23 -10.91
CA VAL A 201 6.49 -23.05 -11.14
C VAL A 201 7.87 -23.23 -10.52
N GLN A 202 7.93 -23.70 -9.28
CA GLN A 202 9.17 -23.90 -8.52
C GLN A 202 9.24 -25.31 -7.93
N PRO A 203 9.90 -26.27 -8.60
CA PRO A 203 9.94 -27.67 -8.15
C PRO A 203 10.54 -27.91 -6.76
N ARG A 204 11.29 -26.93 -6.22
CA ARG A 204 11.89 -26.96 -4.89
C ARG A 204 10.97 -26.45 -3.77
N ALA A 205 9.73 -26.07 -4.10
CA ALA A 205 8.76 -25.65 -3.09
C ALA A 205 8.49 -26.76 -2.08
N TYR A 206 8.30 -26.38 -0.82
CA TYR A 206 8.02 -27.29 0.29
C TYR A 206 6.97 -26.69 1.23
N ALA A 207 6.21 -27.54 1.93
CA ALA A 207 5.21 -27.08 2.89
C ALA A 207 5.88 -26.38 4.09
N SER A 208 5.29 -25.27 4.54
CA SER A 208 5.66 -24.59 5.78
C SER A 208 5.12 -25.37 6.97
N VAL A 209 5.81 -26.45 7.32
CA VAL A 209 5.50 -27.28 8.47
C VAL A 209 6.61 -27.13 9.51
N ALA A 210 6.21 -26.95 10.77
CA ALA A 210 7.15 -26.93 11.87
C ALA A 210 7.91 -28.27 11.88
N THR A 211 9.24 -28.22 11.72
CA THR A 211 10.07 -29.42 11.84
C THR A 211 10.32 -29.65 13.34
N PRO A 212 9.86 -30.76 13.93
CA PRO A 212 10.12 -31.06 15.33
C PRO A 212 11.62 -31.02 15.62
N GLY A 213 12.03 -30.25 16.63
CA GLY A 213 13.45 -30.05 16.97
C GLY A 213 14.23 -29.11 16.03
N GLY A 214 13.59 -28.51 15.02
CA GLY A 214 14.22 -27.55 14.10
C GLY A 214 14.52 -26.19 14.73
N TRP A 215 13.78 -25.80 15.77
CA TRP A 215 14.09 -24.61 16.57
C TRP A 215 15.13 -24.95 17.63
N ALA A 216 16.37 -24.48 17.42
CA ALA A 216 17.49 -24.66 18.35
C ALA A 216 17.52 -23.60 19.46
N GLY A 217 16.42 -22.87 19.67
CA GLY A 217 16.40 -21.69 20.53
C GLY A 217 16.87 -20.41 19.82
N PRO A 218 16.78 -19.26 20.52
CA PRO A 218 17.33 -18.00 20.03
C PRO A 218 18.83 -18.15 19.71
N ALA A 219 19.32 -17.44 18.68
CA ALA A 219 20.73 -17.47 18.33
C ALA A 219 21.61 -17.08 19.54
N SER A 220 22.77 -17.72 19.68
CA SER A 220 23.65 -17.67 20.87
C SER A 220 24.16 -16.28 21.30
N ARG A 221 23.87 -15.23 20.53
CA ARG A 221 24.21 -13.82 20.83
C ARG A 221 22.99 -12.90 20.94
N THR A 222 21.79 -13.45 21.10
CA THR A 222 20.56 -12.70 21.36
C THR A 222 20.32 -12.53 22.87
N GLY A 223 19.55 -11.52 23.26
CA GLY A 223 19.22 -11.25 24.67
C GLY A 223 20.37 -10.66 25.49
N ARG A 224 20.49 -11.05 26.77
CA ARG A 224 21.48 -10.47 27.71
C ARG A 224 22.94 -10.62 27.28
N GLY A 225 23.26 -11.60 26.43
CA GLY A 225 24.60 -11.84 25.89
C GLY A 225 24.95 -11.01 24.65
N SER A 226 24.04 -10.17 24.14
CA SER A 226 24.25 -9.39 22.93
C SER A 226 25.37 -8.35 23.12
N GLN A 227 26.51 -8.53 22.45
CA GLN A 227 27.57 -7.52 22.41
C GLN A 227 27.26 -6.50 21.31
N GLY A 228 26.32 -5.60 21.57
CA GLY A 228 25.99 -4.47 20.69
C GLY A 228 24.53 -4.41 20.25
N ALA A 229 24.19 -3.29 19.60
CA ALA A 229 22.90 -3.10 18.94
C ALA A 229 22.92 -3.86 17.60
N VAL A 230 22.71 -5.17 17.64
CA VAL A 230 22.51 -5.95 16.43
C VAL A 230 21.01 -5.92 16.11
N GLY A 231 20.64 -5.49 14.90
CA GLY A 231 19.26 -5.59 14.38
C GLY A 231 18.25 -4.60 14.97
N GLY A 232 18.58 -3.30 15.06
CA GLY A 232 17.58 -2.27 15.39
C GLY A 232 17.10 -2.26 16.84
N SER A 233 17.63 -3.11 17.72
CA SER A 233 17.31 -3.08 19.14
C SER A 233 17.93 -1.82 19.80
N PRO A 234 17.12 -0.91 20.37
CA PRO A 234 17.57 0.41 20.80
C PRO A 234 18.51 0.37 22.01
N GLU A 235 18.64 -0.76 22.70
CA GLU A 235 19.39 -0.84 23.95
C GLU A 235 20.30 -2.07 24.06
N ARG A 236 21.51 -1.84 24.58
CA ARG A 236 22.48 -2.91 24.87
C ARG A 236 21.97 -3.77 26.03
N GLY A 237 21.85 -5.08 25.83
CA GLY A 237 21.72 -6.05 26.92
C GLY A 237 20.38 -6.04 27.68
N GLY A 238 19.32 -5.45 27.12
CA GLY A 238 17.97 -5.53 27.69
C GLY A 238 17.72 -4.63 28.92
N SER A 239 18.41 -3.49 29.05
CA SER A 239 18.13 -2.50 30.10
C SER A 239 16.68 -1.99 30.08
N GLY A 240 16.10 -1.82 28.90
CA GLY A 240 14.72 -1.38 28.71
C GLY A 240 13.72 -2.44 29.15
N LEU A 241 14.06 -3.72 28.96
CA LEU A 241 13.28 -4.83 29.50
C LEU A 241 13.30 -4.81 31.04
N ARG A 242 14.43 -4.52 31.66
CA ARG A 242 14.50 -4.36 33.13
C ARG A 242 13.61 -3.21 33.62
N ALA A 243 13.73 -2.03 33.03
CA ALA A 243 12.90 -0.88 33.40
C ALA A 243 11.40 -1.11 33.15
N ALA A 244 11.06 -1.84 32.09
CA ALA A 244 9.68 -2.25 31.80
C ALA A 244 9.16 -3.26 32.83
N LEU A 245 9.97 -4.27 33.21
CA LEU A 245 9.61 -5.23 34.24
C LEU A 245 9.50 -4.57 35.63
N GLU A 246 10.34 -3.59 35.95
CA GLU A 246 10.23 -2.81 37.19
C GLU A 246 8.95 -1.95 37.24
N ARG A 247 8.41 -1.55 36.08
CA ARG A 247 7.18 -0.72 36.00
C ARG A 247 5.91 -1.53 35.82
N HIS A 248 5.99 -2.64 35.11
CA HIS A 248 4.84 -3.41 34.61
C HIS A 248 4.92 -4.91 34.92
N GLY A 249 6.00 -5.38 35.53
CA GLY A 249 6.20 -6.78 35.88
C GLY A 249 5.43 -7.19 37.13
N VAL A 250 5.43 -8.49 37.39
CA VAL A 250 4.80 -9.08 38.58
C VAL A 250 5.86 -9.22 39.68
N ASP A 251 5.81 -8.31 40.65
CA ASP A 251 6.77 -8.24 41.77
C ASP A 251 6.62 -9.40 42.76
N ASP A 252 5.39 -9.88 42.98
CA ASP A 252 5.13 -11.01 43.87
C ASP A 252 5.68 -12.31 43.26
N GLU A 253 6.64 -12.91 43.98
CA GLU A 253 7.28 -14.17 43.62
C GLU A 253 6.27 -15.31 43.47
N ALA A 254 5.31 -15.39 44.40
CA ALA A 254 4.34 -16.48 44.41
C ALA A 254 3.39 -16.38 43.22
N GLU A 255 2.89 -15.18 42.93
CA GLU A 255 2.04 -14.95 41.76
C GLU A 255 2.80 -15.15 40.46
N ARG A 256 4.05 -14.69 40.35
CA ARG A 256 4.86 -14.93 39.16
C ARG A 256 5.08 -16.42 38.92
N HIS A 257 5.38 -17.20 39.96
CA HIS A 257 5.49 -18.65 39.85
C HIS A 257 4.18 -19.31 39.42
N ARG A 258 3.04 -18.84 39.95
CA ARG A 258 1.71 -19.33 39.53
C ARG A 258 1.47 -19.06 38.04
N LEU A 259 1.73 -17.84 37.57
CA LEU A 259 1.57 -17.46 36.16
C LEU A 259 2.48 -18.27 35.24
N MET A 260 3.73 -18.51 35.66
CA MET A 260 4.65 -19.38 34.90
C MET A 260 4.14 -20.82 34.83
N ALA A 261 3.68 -21.37 35.96
CA ALA A 261 3.13 -22.74 35.98
C ALA A 261 1.83 -22.86 35.16
N GLU A 262 0.98 -21.83 35.16
CA GLU A 262 -0.22 -21.77 34.32
C GLU A 262 0.14 -21.71 32.83
N ALA A 263 1.14 -20.89 32.46
CA ALA A 263 1.66 -20.83 31.09
C ALA A 263 2.27 -22.17 30.66
N ASP A 264 3.10 -22.80 31.51
CA ASP A 264 3.68 -24.11 31.23
C ASP A 264 2.60 -25.18 31.03
N ALA A 265 1.55 -25.19 31.87
CA ALA A 265 0.42 -26.11 31.75
C ALA A 265 -0.41 -25.84 30.48
N TYR A 266 -0.57 -24.58 30.09
CA TYR A 266 -1.24 -24.20 28.85
C TYR A 266 -0.44 -24.65 27.63
N ASP A 267 0.89 -24.44 27.63
CA ASP A 267 1.78 -24.89 26.56
C ASP A 267 1.77 -26.42 26.42
N GLU A 268 1.80 -27.15 27.55
CA GLU A 268 1.66 -28.61 27.56
C GLU A 268 0.33 -29.05 26.94
N LEU A 269 -0.77 -28.38 27.29
CA LEU A 269 -2.10 -28.66 26.74
C LEU A 269 -2.17 -28.37 25.23
N MET A 270 -1.62 -27.25 24.76
CA MET A 270 -1.55 -26.89 23.34
C MET A 270 -0.70 -27.86 22.53
N LEU A 271 0.40 -28.38 23.10
CA LEU A 271 1.22 -29.39 22.46
C LEU A 271 0.54 -30.76 22.40
N ALA A 272 -0.23 -31.11 23.45
CA ALA A 272 -0.95 -32.38 23.52
C ALA A 272 -2.18 -32.43 22.58
N ALA A 273 -2.85 -31.30 22.40
CA ALA A 273 -4.05 -31.18 21.57
C ALA A 273 -4.08 -29.84 20.82
N PRO A 274 -3.25 -29.67 19.78
CA PRO A 274 -3.21 -28.43 19.02
C PRO A 274 -4.56 -28.19 18.33
N PRO A 275 -5.04 -26.93 18.29
CA PRO A 275 -6.24 -26.59 17.53
C PRO A 275 -6.02 -26.86 16.04
N ALA A 276 -7.12 -27.04 15.30
CA ALA A 276 -7.06 -27.19 13.85
C ALA A 276 -6.40 -25.94 13.23
N ALA A 277 -5.52 -26.15 12.26
CA ALA A 277 -4.87 -25.05 11.57
C ALA A 277 -5.88 -24.29 10.71
N GLU A 278 -6.04 -22.99 10.98
CA GLU A 278 -6.90 -22.08 10.20
C GLU A 278 -6.18 -21.49 8.97
N ALA A 279 -4.89 -21.76 8.86
CA ALA A 279 -4.02 -21.31 7.78
C ALA A 279 -2.86 -22.30 7.58
N PHE A 280 -2.29 -22.30 6.38
CA PHE A 280 -1.07 -23.03 6.08
C PHE A 280 -0.21 -22.26 5.07
N GLY A 281 1.03 -22.69 4.87
CA GLY A 281 1.93 -22.06 3.93
C GLY A 281 2.73 -23.03 3.06
N VAL A 282 3.20 -22.53 1.92
CA VAL A 282 4.18 -23.18 1.04
C VAL A 282 5.34 -22.21 0.84
N LEU A 283 6.57 -22.69 0.99
CA LEU A 283 7.79 -21.89 0.91
C LEU A 283 8.66 -22.32 -0.26
N VAL A 284 9.36 -21.36 -0.83
CA VAL A 284 10.42 -21.57 -1.83
C VAL A 284 11.65 -20.78 -1.42
N ASP A 285 12.77 -21.47 -1.23
CA ASP A 285 14.08 -20.82 -1.03
C ASP A 285 14.66 -20.37 -2.37
N LEU A 286 14.76 -19.06 -2.56
CA LEU A 286 15.35 -18.41 -3.74
C LEU A 286 16.84 -18.10 -3.56
N GLY A 287 17.47 -18.61 -2.49
CA GLY A 287 18.89 -18.48 -2.22
C GLY A 287 19.28 -17.05 -1.87
N VAL A 288 19.97 -16.37 -2.79
CA VAL A 288 20.41 -14.98 -2.60
C VAL A 288 19.27 -13.98 -2.74
N ASP A 289 18.20 -14.35 -3.46
CA ASP A 289 17.07 -13.48 -3.73
C ASP A 289 16.04 -13.45 -2.60
N GLY A 290 16.19 -14.31 -1.59
CA GLY A 290 15.29 -14.38 -0.44
C GLY A 290 14.36 -15.59 -0.48
N MET A 291 13.14 -15.42 0.00
CA MET A 291 12.11 -16.45 0.09
C MET A 291 10.86 -16.02 -0.67
N LEU A 292 10.19 -16.98 -1.30
CA LEU A 292 8.80 -16.81 -1.75
C LEU A 292 7.90 -17.63 -0.83
N ALA A 293 6.85 -16.99 -0.31
CA ALA A 293 5.88 -17.60 0.57
C ALA A 293 4.49 -17.53 -0.05
N VAL A 294 3.77 -18.64 -0.05
CA VAL A 294 2.34 -18.69 -0.33
C VAL A 294 1.64 -18.99 0.99
N GLU A 295 0.91 -18.03 1.52
CA GLU A 295 0.11 -18.17 2.73
C GLU A 295 -1.36 -18.31 2.36
N VAL A 296 -2.03 -19.33 2.88
CA VAL A 296 -3.45 -19.59 2.61
C VAL A 296 -4.22 -19.48 3.91
N SER A 297 -5.22 -18.59 3.93
CA SER A 297 -6.11 -18.44 5.08
C SER A 297 -7.48 -17.90 4.67
N ALA A 298 -8.51 -18.16 5.49
CA ALA A 298 -9.77 -17.45 5.38
C ALA A 298 -9.55 -15.95 5.64
N THR A 299 -10.30 -15.09 4.94
CA THR A 299 -10.20 -13.64 5.12
C THR A 299 -11.55 -12.96 5.13
N GLU A 300 -11.73 -12.07 6.11
CA GLU A 300 -12.91 -11.21 6.21
C GLU A 300 -12.64 -9.80 5.64
N GLN A 301 -11.36 -9.47 5.43
CA GLN A 301 -10.93 -8.17 4.92
C GLN A 301 -10.88 -8.23 3.40
N LEU A 302 -11.95 -7.79 2.76
CA LEU A 302 -12.08 -7.76 1.30
C LEU A 302 -11.98 -6.34 0.76
N PRO A 303 -11.37 -6.16 -0.43
CA PRO A 303 -11.49 -4.92 -1.19
C PRO A 303 -12.97 -4.54 -1.35
N PRO A 304 -13.38 -3.29 -1.08
CA PRO A 304 -14.75 -2.84 -1.28
C PRO A 304 -15.37 -3.16 -2.64
N LEU A 305 -14.58 -3.27 -3.72
CA LEU A 305 -15.08 -3.69 -5.05
C LEU A 305 -15.65 -5.11 -5.06
N LEU A 306 -15.15 -6.01 -4.21
CA LEU A 306 -15.66 -7.38 -4.13
C LEU A 306 -16.86 -7.50 -3.19
N ALA A 307 -17.13 -6.47 -2.39
CA ALA A 307 -18.21 -6.50 -1.42
C ALA A 307 -19.58 -6.59 -2.13
N GLY A 308 -20.34 -7.62 -1.79
CA GLY A 308 -21.68 -7.85 -2.35
C GLY A 308 -21.73 -8.68 -3.63
N LEU A 309 -20.59 -9.18 -4.12
CA LEU A 309 -20.58 -10.19 -5.16
C LEU A 309 -21.18 -11.51 -4.63
N PRO A 310 -21.93 -12.29 -5.45
CA PRO A 310 -22.57 -13.51 -4.95
C PRO A 310 -21.59 -14.56 -4.41
N TRP A 311 -20.42 -14.69 -5.02
CA TRP A 311 -19.42 -15.70 -4.64
C TRP A 311 -18.70 -15.39 -3.33
N VAL A 312 -18.72 -14.14 -2.84
CA VAL A 312 -18.08 -13.79 -1.57
C VAL A 312 -18.99 -14.03 -0.35
N ALA A 313 -20.25 -14.41 -0.56
CA ALA A 313 -21.28 -14.46 0.48
C ALA A 313 -20.99 -15.50 1.58
N ASP A 314 -20.39 -16.62 1.21
CA ASP A 314 -20.13 -17.76 2.10
C ASP A 314 -18.70 -17.78 2.66
N GLY A 315 -17.97 -16.67 2.51
CA GLY A 315 -16.58 -16.51 2.95
C GLY A 315 -15.59 -16.57 1.79
N VAL A 316 -14.40 -16.03 2.02
CA VAL A 316 -13.34 -15.93 1.02
C VAL A 316 -12.04 -16.47 1.61
N VAL A 317 -11.29 -17.19 0.78
CA VAL A 317 -9.95 -17.68 1.05
C VAL A 317 -8.96 -16.81 0.29
N ALA A 318 -7.95 -16.33 0.98
CA ALA A 318 -6.86 -15.54 0.41
C ALA A 318 -5.60 -16.40 0.29
N TYR A 319 -5.10 -16.54 -0.93
CA TYR A 319 -3.82 -17.15 -1.25
C TYR A 319 -2.83 -16.01 -1.51
N ARG A 320 -2.08 -15.62 -0.47
CA ARG A 320 -1.13 -14.51 -0.50
C ARG A 320 0.22 -15.02 -0.97
N VAL A 321 0.64 -14.61 -2.16
CA VAL A 321 1.95 -14.90 -2.74
C VAL A 321 2.85 -13.71 -2.47
N ARG A 322 3.81 -13.88 -1.56
CA ARG A 322 4.71 -12.85 -1.08
C ARG A 322 6.16 -13.16 -1.39
N TRP A 323 6.93 -12.10 -1.64
CA TRP A 323 8.38 -12.20 -1.72
C TRP A 323 9.03 -11.51 -0.51
N GLU A 324 9.81 -12.27 0.24
CA GLU A 324 10.60 -11.76 1.35
C GLU A 324 12.08 -11.73 0.97
N PRO A 325 12.72 -10.55 0.84
CA PRO A 325 14.14 -10.46 0.59
C PRO A 325 14.95 -10.89 1.83
N ARG A 326 16.22 -11.23 1.61
CA ARG A 326 17.16 -11.52 2.73
C ARG A 326 17.30 -10.37 3.72
N GLU A 327 17.34 -9.14 3.23
CA GLU A 327 17.40 -7.93 4.04
C GLU A 327 16.02 -7.25 4.00
N ILE A 328 15.18 -7.60 4.97
CA ILE A 328 13.79 -7.12 5.05
C ILE A 328 13.75 -5.58 5.16
N GLU A 329 14.74 -4.97 5.80
CA GLU A 329 14.83 -3.52 5.95
C GLU A 329 14.91 -2.77 4.61
N GLN A 330 15.33 -3.45 3.53
CA GLN A 330 15.39 -2.85 2.19
C GLN A 330 14.01 -2.59 1.60
N ILE A 331 12.98 -3.37 1.96
CA ILE A 331 11.59 -3.10 1.55
C ILE A 331 11.15 -1.73 2.06
N GLU A 332 11.58 -1.37 3.27
CA GLU A 332 11.18 -0.16 3.95
C GLU A 332 12.03 1.07 3.60
N ARG A 333 12.94 0.97 2.62
CA ARG A 333 13.76 2.10 2.17
C ARG A 333 13.13 2.81 0.98
N GLU A 334 13.04 4.14 1.06
CA GLU A 334 12.66 4.99 -0.08
C GLU A 334 13.55 4.76 -1.31
N ARG A 335 14.82 4.42 -1.06
CA ARG A 335 15.82 4.13 -2.10
C ARG A 335 16.53 2.82 -1.74
N PRO A 336 15.99 1.67 -2.18
CA PRO A 336 16.61 0.38 -1.92
C PRO A 336 17.95 0.25 -2.66
N THR A 337 18.81 -0.65 -2.18
CA THR A 337 20.09 -0.94 -2.84
C THR A 337 19.89 -1.55 -4.24
N LEU A 338 20.92 -1.45 -5.10
CA LEU A 338 20.89 -2.08 -6.42
C LEU A 338 20.70 -3.60 -6.31
N GLU A 339 21.34 -4.24 -5.33
CA GLU A 339 21.21 -5.68 -5.09
C GLU A 339 19.76 -6.07 -4.77
N HIS A 340 19.09 -5.33 -3.88
CA HIS A 340 17.67 -5.55 -3.58
C HIS A 340 16.80 -5.38 -4.84
N ARG A 341 17.03 -4.33 -5.64
CA ARG A 341 16.28 -4.11 -6.89
C ARG A 341 16.48 -5.24 -7.90
N VAL A 342 17.68 -5.80 -7.99
CA VAL A 342 17.98 -6.96 -8.86
C VAL A 342 17.29 -8.22 -8.34
N ALA A 343 17.34 -8.48 -7.02
CA ALA A 343 16.63 -9.59 -6.41
C ALA A 343 15.13 -9.49 -6.67
N ARG A 344 14.54 -8.32 -6.43
CA ARG A 344 13.13 -8.01 -6.71
C ARG A 344 12.75 -8.27 -8.17
N SER A 345 13.56 -7.78 -9.10
CA SER A 345 13.33 -7.95 -10.54
C SER A 345 13.35 -9.43 -10.97
N ARG A 346 14.08 -10.30 -10.27
CA ARG A 346 14.10 -11.75 -10.52
C ARG A 346 12.97 -12.49 -9.80
N SER A 347 12.54 -12.01 -8.63
CA SER A 347 11.48 -12.64 -7.83
C SER A 347 10.06 -12.26 -8.28
N ALA A 348 9.82 -11.03 -8.73
CA ALA A 348 8.48 -10.57 -9.12
C ALA A 348 7.83 -11.44 -10.22
N PRO A 349 8.54 -11.88 -11.28
CA PRO A 349 7.97 -12.81 -12.27
C PRO A 349 7.59 -14.18 -11.68
N LEU A 350 8.27 -14.63 -10.61
CA LEU A 350 7.92 -15.88 -9.92
C LEU A 350 6.65 -15.72 -9.09
N VAL A 351 6.49 -14.57 -8.40
CA VAL A 351 5.25 -14.24 -7.69
C VAL A 351 4.06 -14.20 -8.65
N ALA A 352 4.21 -13.49 -9.77
CA ALA A 352 3.20 -13.44 -10.83
C ALA A 352 2.89 -14.84 -11.41
N ALA A 353 3.90 -15.66 -11.67
CA ALA A 353 3.70 -17.01 -12.19
C ALA A 353 2.94 -17.92 -11.21
N VAL A 354 3.25 -17.86 -9.91
CA VAL A 354 2.53 -18.63 -8.89
C VAL A 354 1.08 -18.12 -8.77
N ALA A 355 0.86 -16.81 -8.72
CA ALA A 355 -0.48 -16.23 -8.67
C ALA A 355 -1.33 -16.63 -9.89
N ARG A 356 -0.76 -16.63 -11.11
CA ARG A 356 -1.44 -17.11 -12.32
C ARG A 356 -1.82 -18.59 -12.25
N VAL A 357 -0.93 -19.46 -11.75
CA VAL A 357 -1.23 -20.90 -11.63
C VAL A 357 -2.32 -21.15 -10.60
N LEU A 358 -2.30 -20.43 -9.47
CA LEU A 358 -3.34 -20.51 -8.45
C LEU A 358 -4.69 -20.01 -9.00
N HIS A 359 -4.70 -18.82 -9.62
CA HIS A 359 -5.91 -18.25 -10.22
C HIS A 359 -6.51 -19.14 -11.31
N ALA A 360 -5.68 -19.73 -12.18
CA ALA A 360 -6.15 -20.62 -13.24
C ALA A 360 -6.85 -21.89 -12.70
N GLU A 361 -6.46 -22.38 -11.52
CA GLU A 361 -7.04 -23.57 -10.89
C GLU A 361 -8.24 -23.22 -10.00
N LEU A 362 -8.16 -22.10 -9.27
CA LEU A 362 -9.09 -21.72 -8.21
C LEU A 362 -10.17 -20.75 -8.69
N GLY A 363 -9.94 -20.02 -9.79
CA GLY A 363 -10.75 -18.89 -10.22
C GLY A 363 -10.64 -17.70 -9.26
N GLY A 364 -11.70 -16.89 -9.24
CA GLY A 364 -11.77 -15.69 -8.40
C GLY A 364 -11.04 -14.49 -8.99
N GLU A 365 -10.52 -13.63 -8.13
CA GLU A 365 -9.91 -12.34 -8.48
C GLU A 365 -8.49 -12.23 -7.92
N ILE A 366 -7.62 -11.47 -8.59
CA ILE A 366 -6.25 -11.19 -8.11
C ILE A 366 -6.19 -9.74 -7.65
N ALA A 367 -5.62 -9.51 -6.46
CA ALA A 367 -5.33 -8.17 -5.94
C ALA A 367 -3.83 -7.99 -5.70
N ASP A 368 -3.31 -6.78 -5.94
CA ASP A 368 -1.94 -6.41 -5.55
C ASP A 368 -1.82 -6.04 -4.07
N GLU A 369 -0.61 -5.71 -3.62
CA GLU A 369 -0.32 -5.29 -2.23
C GLU A 369 -1.16 -4.10 -1.75
N ALA A 370 -1.69 -3.27 -2.66
CA ALA A 370 -2.54 -2.13 -2.35
C ALA A 370 -4.04 -2.46 -2.43
N ASP A 371 -4.40 -3.75 -2.52
CA ASP A 371 -5.76 -4.26 -2.72
C ASP A 371 -6.39 -3.83 -4.07
N PHE A 372 -5.58 -3.43 -5.06
CA PHE A 372 -6.09 -3.12 -6.40
C PHE A 372 -6.24 -4.41 -7.21
N LEU A 373 -7.40 -4.59 -7.83
CA LEU A 373 -7.65 -5.74 -8.70
C LEU A 373 -6.74 -5.68 -9.93
N VAL A 374 -6.19 -6.84 -10.29
CA VAL A 374 -5.26 -7.01 -11.41
C VAL A 374 -5.83 -8.08 -12.34
N ASP A 375 -5.87 -7.77 -13.64
CA ASP A 375 -6.24 -8.76 -14.64
C ASP A 375 -5.13 -9.82 -14.72
N PRO A 376 -5.45 -11.13 -14.64
CA PRO A 376 -4.47 -12.20 -14.81
C PRO A 376 -3.66 -12.12 -16.13
N ALA A 377 -4.19 -11.46 -17.16
CA ALA A 377 -3.50 -11.23 -18.43
C ALA A 377 -2.40 -10.15 -18.34
N ASP A 378 -2.45 -9.28 -17.34
CA ASP A 378 -1.48 -8.20 -17.10
C ASP A 378 -0.29 -8.64 -16.23
N LEU A 379 -0.32 -9.86 -15.69
CA LEU A 379 0.73 -10.45 -14.84
C LEU A 379 1.92 -11.00 -15.63
#